data_AF-A0A7S3SFT3-F1
#
_entry.id   AF-A0A7S3SFT3-F1
#
_cell.length_a   1.000
_cell.length_b   1.000
_cell.length_c   1.000
_cell.angle_alpha   90.00
_cell.angle_beta   90.00
_cell.angle_gamma   90.00
#
_symmetry.space_group_name_H-M   'P 1'
#
loop_
_entity.id
_entity.type
_entity.pdbx_description
1 polymer ?
#
loop_
_entity_poly.entity_id
_entity_poly.type
_entity_poly.pdbx_seq_one_letter_code
_entity_poly.pdbx_strand_id
1 'polypeptide(L)'
;WTAPDNWRRLAAQASDEKEPFDDHTKGVSAVLIGLPFLNSLILCMVNARDPDLRSYSWKMISSTLAIFIAVLVYKTADAFIWKQVLLGGKDGPGLSLPEDIEHDILYQVVVSGICLVLFLVGVSIVCLRMKDEREELLRAAGKVGGHITGFAGLGCFGHLQHPDCFPDASRHENVVLAFCVMVGVGVF
;
A
#
# COMPACT_ATOMS: atom_id res chain seq x y z
N TRP A 1 -46.71 -31.76 -32.82
CA TRP A 1 -45.38 -31.54 -32.23
C TRP A 1 -45.54 -30.66 -30.99
N THR A 2 -45.75 -31.28 -29.83
CA THR A 2 -45.80 -30.60 -28.54
C THR A 2 -44.43 -30.76 -27.90
N ALA A 3 -43.76 -29.64 -27.62
CA ALA A 3 -42.46 -29.66 -26.95
C ALA A 3 -42.64 -30.27 -25.53
N PRO A 4 -41.81 -31.23 -25.11
CA PRO A 4 -41.92 -31.85 -23.80
C PRO A 4 -41.69 -30.82 -22.67
N ASP A 5 -42.53 -30.86 -21.63
CA ASP A 5 -42.50 -29.96 -20.45
C ASP A 5 -41.30 -30.19 -19.50
N ASN A 6 -40.28 -30.92 -19.95
CA ASN A 6 -39.09 -31.24 -19.15
C ASN A 6 -38.30 -29.98 -18.74
N TRP A 7 -38.32 -28.92 -19.57
CA TRP A 7 -37.62 -27.67 -19.28
C TRP A 7 -38.13 -26.96 -18.02
N ARG A 8 -39.42 -27.10 -17.65
CA ARG A 8 -39.96 -26.49 -16.42
C ARG A 8 -39.41 -27.16 -15.17
N ARG A 9 -39.21 -28.49 -15.21
CA ARG A 9 -38.60 -29.23 -14.10
C ARG A 9 -37.12 -28.90 -13.96
N LEU A 10 -36.40 -28.79 -15.09
CA LEU A 10 -35.00 -28.36 -15.09
C LEU A 10 -34.85 -26.91 -14.59
N ALA A 11 -35.76 -26.01 -14.97
CA ALA A 11 -35.77 -24.63 -14.47
C ALA A 11 -36.07 -24.56 -12.96
N ALA A 12 -36.99 -25.39 -12.46
CA ALA A 12 -37.31 -25.47 -11.03
C ALA A 12 -36.15 -26.06 -10.21
N GLN A 13 -35.49 -27.11 -10.73
CA GLN A 13 -34.34 -27.73 -10.07
C GLN A 13 -33.12 -26.78 -10.07
N ALA A 14 -32.91 -26.01 -11.15
CA ALA A 14 -31.88 -24.98 -11.21
C ALA A 14 -32.15 -23.76 -10.32
N SER A 15 -33.42 -23.50 -9.95
CA SER A 15 -33.74 -22.42 -8.99
C SER A 15 -33.51 -22.81 -7.54
N ASP A 16 -33.67 -24.10 -7.20
CA ASP A 16 -33.45 -24.63 -5.84
C ASP A 16 -31.96 -24.89 -5.55
N GLU A 17 -31.15 -25.17 -6.56
CA GLU A 17 -29.70 -25.40 -6.44
C GLU A 17 -28.87 -24.10 -6.53
N LYS A 18 -29.41 -22.98 -6.05
CA LYS A 18 -28.61 -21.76 -5.85
C LYS A 18 -27.88 -21.88 -4.53
N GLU A 19 -26.69 -22.49 -4.57
CA GLU A 19 -25.78 -22.38 -3.43
C GLU A 19 -25.60 -20.90 -3.08
N PRO A 20 -25.68 -20.54 -1.79
CA PRO A 20 -25.50 -19.16 -1.37
C PRO A 20 -24.13 -18.69 -1.85
N PHE A 21 -24.12 -17.71 -2.75
CA PHE A 21 -22.88 -17.15 -3.25
C PHE A 21 -22.03 -16.68 -2.06
N ASP A 22 -20.86 -17.29 -1.92
CA ASP A 22 -19.85 -16.89 -0.97
C ASP A 22 -19.50 -15.40 -1.20
N ASP A 23 -19.35 -14.65 -0.12
CA ASP A 23 -19.10 -13.21 -0.18
C ASP A 23 -17.78 -12.91 -0.89
N HIS A 24 -16.82 -13.85 -0.84
CA HIS A 24 -15.61 -13.77 -1.64
C HIS A 24 -15.89 -13.81 -3.14
N THR A 25 -16.79 -14.69 -3.60
CA THR A 25 -17.15 -14.82 -5.02
C THR A 25 -17.86 -13.58 -5.54
N LYS A 26 -18.71 -12.96 -4.71
CA LYS A 26 -19.36 -11.67 -5.03
C LYS A 26 -18.31 -10.56 -5.17
N GLY A 27 -17.36 -10.49 -4.23
CA GLY A 27 -16.27 -9.51 -4.27
C GLY A 27 -15.40 -9.65 -5.51
N VAL A 28 -14.96 -10.87 -5.83
CA VAL A 28 -14.13 -11.15 -7.02
C VAL A 28 -14.89 -10.77 -8.30
N SER A 29 -16.17 -11.14 -8.40
CA SER A 29 -17.00 -10.82 -9.57
C SER A 29 -17.21 -9.31 -9.74
N ALA A 30 -17.42 -8.58 -8.64
CA ALA A 30 -17.54 -7.13 -8.67
C ALA A 30 -16.23 -6.45 -9.14
N VAL A 31 -15.07 -6.91 -8.66
CA VAL A 31 -13.76 -6.39 -9.09
C VAL A 31 -13.50 -6.71 -10.57
N LEU A 32 -13.83 -7.93 -11.03
CA LEU A 32 -13.64 -8.34 -12.41
C LEU A 32 -14.48 -7.54 -13.40
N ILE A 33 -15.69 -7.10 -13.03
CA ILE A 33 -16.54 -6.25 -13.88
C ILE A 33 -16.15 -4.77 -13.74
N GLY A 34 -15.85 -4.32 -12.52
CA GLY A 34 -15.53 -2.92 -12.22
C GLY A 34 -14.21 -2.46 -12.83
N LEU A 35 -13.17 -3.31 -12.82
CA LEU A 35 -11.84 -2.93 -13.28
C LEU A 35 -11.78 -2.65 -14.79
N PRO A 36 -12.32 -3.50 -15.70
CA PRO A 36 -12.36 -3.19 -17.13
C PRO A 36 -13.21 -1.98 -17.46
N PHE A 37 -14.32 -1.76 -16.73
CA PHE A 37 -15.16 -0.58 -16.89
C PHE A 37 -14.39 0.70 -16.53
N LEU A 38 -13.72 0.70 -15.38
CA LEU A 38 -12.86 1.81 -14.95
C LEU A 38 -11.72 2.05 -15.95
N ASN A 39 -11.05 1.00 -16.42
CA ASN A 39 -9.99 1.10 -17.42
C ASN A 39 -10.51 1.71 -18.74
N SER A 40 -11.70 1.30 -19.18
CA SER A 40 -12.34 1.85 -20.38
C SER A 40 -12.66 3.33 -20.20
N LEU A 41 -13.17 3.74 -19.02
CA LEU A 41 -13.44 5.14 -18.71
C LEU A 41 -12.17 5.99 -18.69
N ILE A 42 -11.08 5.48 -18.11
CA ILE A 42 -9.77 6.14 -18.11
C ILE A 42 -9.26 6.28 -19.57
N LEU A 43 -9.38 5.24 -20.40
CA LEU A 43 -9.00 5.31 -21.81
C LEU A 43 -9.82 6.34 -22.58
N CYS A 44 -11.13 6.43 -22.33
CA CYS A 44 -11.97 7.48 -22.92
C CYS A 44 -11.53 8.89 -22.49
N MET A 45 -11.16 9.09 -21.23
CA MET A 45 -10.66 10.38 -20.72
C MET A 45 -9.30 10.76 -21.31
N VAL A 46 -8.37 9.79 -21.42
CA VAL A 46 -7.05 10.01 -22.01
C VAL A 46 -7.14 10.32 -23.51
N ASN A 47 -8.15 9.76 -24.21
CA ASN A 47 -8.39 10.01 -25.62
C ASN A 47 -9.43 11.11 -25.90
N ALA A 48 -9.72 11.98 -24.92
CA ALA A 48 -10.64 13.08 -25.12
C ALA A 48 -10.12 14.07 -26.18
N ARG A 49 -11.03 14.64 -26.97
CA ARG A 49 -10.72 15.65 -28.00
C ARG A 49 -10.16 16.94 -27.38
N ASP A 50 -10.56 17.23 -26.15
CA ASP A 50 -10.10 18.39 -25.39
C ASP A 50 -8.66 18.16 -24.85
N PRO A 51 -7.68 18.99 -25.26
CA PRO A 51 -6.29 18.85 -24.81
C PRO A 51 -6.13 19.04 -23.29
N ASP A 52 -6.99 19.83 -22.64
CA ASP A 52 -6.89 20.09 -21.21
C ASP A 52 -7.30 18.85 -20.41
N LEU A 53 -8.44 18.23 -20.77
CA LEU A 53 -8.92 17.01 -20.13
C LEU A 53 -7.89 15.88 -20.23
N ARG A 54 -7.21 15.77 -21.38
CA ARG A 54 -6.12 14.81 -21.58
C ARG A 54 -4.94 15.10 -20.65
N SER A 55 -4.52 16.36 -20.53
CA SER A 55 -3.40 16.76 -19.65
C SER A 55 -3.70 16.46 -18.18
N TYR A 56 -4.91 16.78 -17.71
CA TYR A 56 -5.33 16.45 -16.35
C TYR A 56 -5.41 14.94 -16.11
N SER A 57 -5.91 14.17 -17.09
CA SER A 57 -5.96 12.71 -17.01
C SER A 57 -4.57 12.09 -16.85
N TRP A 58 -3.60 12.53 -17.66
CA TRP A 58 -2.21 12.06 -17.54
C TRP A 58 -1.59 12.41 -16.19
N LYS A 59 -1.83 13.61 -15.66
CA LYS A 59 -1.35 14.02 -14.34
C LYS A 59 -1.97 13.16 -13.23
N MET A 60 -3.26 12.88 -13.31
CA MET A 60 -3.97 12.03 -12.35
C MET A 60 -3.42 10.61 -12.38
N ILE A 61 -3.30 9.99 -13.56
CA ILE A 61 -2.74 8.64 -13.75
C ILE A 61 -1.30 8.55 -13.25
N SER A 62 -0.46 9.53 -13.59
CA SER A 62 0.92 9.55 -13.12
C SER A 62 0.99 9.64 -11.58
N SER A 63 0.11 10.43 -10.97
CA SER A 63 0.04 10.53 -9.51
C SER A 63 -0.41 9.23 -8.84
N THR A 64 -1.43 8.55 -9.37
CA THR A 64 -1.91 7.29 -8.80
C THR A 64 -0.88 6.17 -8.96
N LEU A 65 -0.22 6.09 -10.13
CA LEU A 65 0.87 5.16 -10.36
C LEU A 65 2.03 5.38 -9.38
N ALA A 66 2.40 6.63 -9.10
CA ALA A 66 3.45 6.93 -8.12
C ALA A 66 3.11 6.40 -6.71
N ILE A 67 1.85 6.52 -6.28
CA ILE A 67 1.38 5.98 -5.00
C ILE A 67 1.46 4.45 -5.00
N PHE A 68 0.97 3.78 -6.06
CA PHE A 68 1.01 2.32 -6.14
C PHE A 68 2.43 1.78 -6.17
N ILE A 69 3.32 2.39 -6.95
CA ILE A 69 4.74 2.01 -6.98
C ILE A 69 5.35 2.19 -5.60
N ALA A 70 5.07 3.29 -4.92
CA ALA A 70 5.56 3.52 -3.56
C ALA A 70 5.06 2.46 -2.56
N VAL A 71 3.78 2.07 -2.60
CA VAL A 71 3.24 0.98 -1.77
C VAL A 71 3.96 -0.33 -2.08
N LEU A 72 4.12 -0.68 -3.36
CA LEU A 72 4.75 -1.94 -3.74
C LEU A 72 6.21 -1.98 -3.29
N VAL A 73 6.97 -0.90 -3.48
CA VAL A 73 8.36 -0.79 -3.02
C VAL A 73 8.44 -0.88 -1.50
N TYR A 74 7.54 -0.20 -0.78
CA TYR A 74 7.48 -0.30 0.68
C TYR A 74 7.18 -1.74 1.12
N LYS A 75 6.17 -2.38 0.56
CA LYS A 75 5.77 -3.75 0.92
C LYS A 75 6.84 -4.78 0.60
N THR A 76 7.54 -4.64 -0.53
CA THR A 76 8.65 -5.53 -0.86
C THR A 76 9.84 -5.31 0.06
N ALA A 77 10.15 -4.06 0.40
CA ALA A 77 11.24 -3.75 1.32
C ALA A 77 10.94 -4.19 2.76
N ASP A 78 9.72 -3.97 3.25
CA ASP A 78 9.25 -4.45 4.54
C ASP A 78 9.33 -5.98 4.62
N ALA A 79 8.76 -6.69 3.64
CA ALA A 79 8.87 -8.15 3.57
C ALA A 79 10.31 -8.64 3.46
N PHE A 80 11.17 -7.91 2.75
CA PHE A 80 12.59 -8.24 2.64
C PHE A 80 13.32 -8.06 3.98
N ILE A 81 13.08 -6.96 4.70
CA ILE A 81 13.69 -6.69 6.01
C ILE A 81 13.29 -7.77 7.00
N TRP A 82 12.00 -8.09 7.11
CA TRP A 82 11.53 -9.14 8.01
C TRP A 82 12.07 -10.52 7.66
N LYS A 83 11.93 -10.94 6.40
CA LYS A 83 12.26 -12.33 6.01
C LYS A 83 13.74 -12.58 5.80
N GLN A 84 14.47 -11.63 5.22
CA GLN A 84 15.87 -11.84 4.83
C GLN A 84 16.85 -11.28 5.86
N VAL A 85 16.57 -10.09 6.41
CA VAL A 85 17.50 -9.41 7.31
C VAL A 85 17.32 -9.90 8.76
N LEU A 86 16.09 -9.95 9.24
CA LEU A 86 15.81 -10.22 10.66
C LEU A 86 15.73 -11.71 10.99
N LEU A 87 14.87 -12.45 10.30
CA LEU A 87 14.69 -13.88 10.57
C LEU A 87 15.94 -14.68 10.17
N GLY A 88 16.59 -14.28 9.07
CA GLY A 88 17.66 -15.07 8.46
C GLY A 88 17.09 -16.41 7.98
N GLY A 89 17.12 -16.65 6.67
CA GLY A 89 16.75 -17.99 6.18
C GLY A 89 17.51 -19.08 6.93
N LYS A 90 16.99 -20.31 6.93
CA LYS A 90 17.58 -21.48 7.62
C LYS A 90 19.10 -21.65 7.43
N ASP A 91 19.65 -21.12 6.33
CA ASP A 91 21.08 -21.13 5.98
C ASP A 91 21.62 -19.73 5.57
N GLY A 92 20.91 -18.65 5.89
CA GLY A 92 21.22 -17.28 5.46
C GLY A 92 21.96 -16.43 6.51
N PRO A 93 22.72 -15.39 6.11
CA PRO A 93 23.50 -14.53 7.00
C PRO A 93 22.65 -13.50 7.78
N GLY A 94 21.39 -13.82 8.10
CA GLY A 94 20.52 -12.94 8.88
C GLY A 94 20.91 -12.92 10.36
N LEU A 95 20.26 -12.07 11.16
CA LEU A 95 20.53 -11.97 12.59
C LEU A 95 20.13 -13.23 13.40
N SER A 96 19.47 -14.22 12.77
CA SER A 96 19.00 -15.46 13.40
C SER A 96 18.29 -15.22 14.72
N LEU A 97 17.41 -14.21 14.76
CA LEU A 97 16.60 -13.91 15.93
C LEU A 97 15.57 -15.04 16.12
N PRO A 98 15.28 -15.42 17.37
CA PRO A 98 14.29 -16.44 17.64
C PRO A 98 12.89 -15.95 17.19
N GLU A 99 12.11 -16.88 16.64
CA GLU A 99 10.85 -16.65 15.92
C GLU A 99 9.74 -16.08 16.83
N ASP A 100 9.92 -16.19 18.15
CA ASP A 100 9.02 -15.64 19.17
C ASP A 100 9.10 -14.11 19.29
N ILE A 101 10.19 -13.48 18.86
CA ILE A 101 10.37 -12.02 18.87
C ILE A 101 9.45 -11.32 17.87
N GLU A 102 8.93 -12.02 16.85
CA GLU A 102 8.02 -11.44 15.86
C GLU A 102 6.75 -10.85 16.51
N HIS A 103 6.32 -11.38 17.67
CA HIS A 103 5.11 -10.94 18.35
C HIS A 103 5.34 -9.83 19.39
N ASP A 104 6.60 -9.44 19.63
CA ASP A 104 6.89 -8.33 20.54
C ASP A 104 6.64 -6.99 19.83
N ILE A 105 5.58 -6.29 20.26
CA ILE A 105 5.15 -5.01 19.71
C ILE A 105 6.24 -3.95 19.87
N LEU A 106 6.99 -3.95 20.97
CA LEU A 106 8.08 -2.99 21.16
C LEU A 106 9.17 -3.20 20.10
N TYR A 107 9.46 -4.45 19.77
CA TYR A 107 10.40 -4.79 18.72
C TYR A 107 9.89 -4.33 17.34
N GLN A 108 8.62 -4.59 17.03
CA GLN A 108 8.00 -4.11 15.78
C GLN A 108 8.05 -2.58 15.65
N VAL A 109 7.79 -1.84 16.74
CA VAL A 109 7.91 -0.37 16.79
C VAL A 109 9.34 0.08 16.53
N VAL A 110 10.33 -0.53 17.19
CA VAL A 110 11.74 -0.16 17.02
C VAL A 110 12.22 -0.44 15.59
N VAL A 111 11.93 -1.62 15.05
CA VAL A 111 12.30 -1.99 13.67
C VAL A 111 11.65 -1.06 12.67
N SER A 112 10.33 -0.81 12.78
CA SER A 112 9.61 0.08 11.87
C SER A 112 10.07 1.54 12.00
N GLY A 113 10.45 1.99 13.20
CA GLY A 113 11.07 3.28 13.43
C GLY A 113 12.45 3.42 12.77
N ILE A 114 13.30 2.40 12.88
CA ILE A 114 14.59 2.35 12.17
C ILE A 114 14.37 2.37 10.66
N CYS A 115 13.41 1.59 10.14
CA CYS A 115 13.07 1.57 8.73
C CYS A 115 12.59 2.95 8.24
N LEU A 116 11.73 3.62 9.00
CA LEU A 116 11.27 4.98 8.69
C LEU A 116 12.44 5.96 8.58
N VAL A 117 13.37 5.95 9.54
CA VAL A 117 14.57 6.82 9.50
C VAL A 117 15.45 6.47 8.29
N LEU A 118 15.65 5.19 8.00
CA LEU A 118 16.43 4.74 6.85
C LEU A 118 15.80 5.17 5.51
N PHE A 119 14.48 5.05 5.36
CA PHE A 119 13.79 5.53 4.15
C PHE A 119 13.83 7.03 4.03
N LEU A 120 13.62 7.77 5.13
CA LEU A 120 13.70 9.22 5.15
C LEU A 120 15.09 9.69 4.71
N VAL A 121 16.15 9.18 5.36
CA VAL A 121 17.54 9.50 5.04
C VAL A 121 17.89 9.06 3.62
N GLY A 122 17.48 7.86 3.20
CA GLY A 122 17.72 7.34 1.86
C GLY A 122 17.10 8.22 0.77
N VAL A 123 15.84 8.62 0.94
CA VAL A 123 15.16 9.54 0.03
C VAL A 123 15.83 10.92 0.03
N SER A 124 16.20 11.46 1.19
CA SER A 124 16.95 12.72 1.28
C SER A 124 18.28 12.64 0.53
N ILE A 125 19.04 11.55 0.69
CA ILE A 125 20.32 11.35 -0.03
C ILE A 125 20.09 11.28 -1.53
N VAL A 126 19.10 10.50 -1.99
CA VAL A 126 18.76 10.39 -3.42
C VAL A 126 18.37 11.76 -3.99
N CYS A 127 17.50 12.50 -3.31
CA CYS A 127 17.12 13.85 -3.72
C CYS A 127 18.30 14.81 -3.77
N LEU A 128 19.21 14.76 -2.79
CA LEU A 128 20.41 15.59 -2.77
C LEU A 128 21.38 15.24 -3.91
N ARG A 129 21.53 13.95 -4.22
CA ARG A 129 22.38 13.49 -5.32
C ARG A 129 21.83 13.86 -6.70
N MET A 130 20.51 13.91 -6.84
CA MET A 130 19.84 14.20 -8.12
C MET A 130 19.62 15.71 -8.35
N LYS A 131 19.97 16.55 -7.38
CA LYS A 131 19.71 18.00 -7.42
C LYS A 131 20.32 18.69 -8.65
N ASP A 132 21.51 18.28 -9.07
CA ASP A 132 22.28 19.02 -10.07
C ASP A 132 22.08 18.50 -11.51
N GLU A 133 21.56 17.28 -11.69
CA GLU A 133 21.52 16.66 -13.02
C GLU A 133 20.18 16.83 -13.75
N ARG A 134 19.04 16.64 -13.08
CA ARG A 134 17.71 16.65 -13.74
C ARG A 134 16.58 17.03 -12.79
N GLU A 135 16.09 18.27 -12.91
CA GLU A 135 14.96 18.78 -12.11
C GLU A 135 13.69 17.91 -12.24
N GLU A 136 13.40 17.40 -13.44
CA GLU A 136 12.24 16.54 -13.68
C GLU A 136 12.32 15.22 -12.92
N LEU A 137 13.50 14.59 -12.90
CA LEU A 137 13.71 13.36 -12.15
C LEU A 137 13.68 13.62 -10.65
N LEU A 138 14.19 14.77 -10.19
CA LEU A 138 14.11 15.15 -8.78
C LEU A 138 12.65 15.29 -8.32
N ARG A 139 11.78 15.91 -9.13
CA ARG A 139 10.34 16.03 -8.83
C ARG A 139 9.67 14.65 -8.78
N ALA A 140 10.01 13.75 -9.71
CA ALA A 140 9.46 12.39 -9.72
C ALA A 140 9.95 11.56 -8.52
N ALA A 141 11.27 11.58 -8.25
CA ALA A 141 11.89 10.87 -7.14
C ALA A 141 11.41 11.38 -5.79
N GLY A 142 11.28 12.70 -5.62
CA GLY A 142 10.73 13.30 -4.41
C GLY A 142 9.28 12.90 -4.16
N LYS A 143 8.45 12.82 -5.21
CA LYS A 143 7.05 12.39 -5.09
C LYS A 143 6.95 10.91 -4.68
N VAL A 144 7.67 10.02 -5.37
CA VAL A 144 7.67 8.58 -5.05
C VAL A 144 8.29 8.34 -3.67
N GLY A 145 9.45 8.96 -3.37
CA GLY A 145 10.15 8.84 -2.09
C GLY A 145 9.34 9.39 -0.92
N GLY A 146 8.62 10.50 -1.11
CA GLY A 146 7.70 11.03 -0.12
C GLY A 146 6.57 10.05 0.21
N HIS A 147 6.00 9.40 -0.81
CA HIS A 147 5.00 8.34 -0.59
C HIS A 147 5.59 7.11 0.12
N ILE A 148 6.79 6.63 -0.26
CA ILE A 148 7.46 5.49 0.40
C ILE A 148 7.68 5.81 1.89
N THR A 149 8.20 6.99 2.20
CA THR A 149 8.43 7.45 3.57
C THR A 149 7.10 7.58 4.32
N GLY A 150 6.05 8.06 3.67
CA GLY A 150 4.69 8.10 4.23
C GLY A 150 4.15 6.71 4.59
N PHE A 151 4.35 5.70 3.75
CA PHE A 151 3.95 4.31 4.05
C PHE A 151 4.78 3.68 5.16
N ALA A 152 6.09 3.96 5.22
CA ALA A 152 6.93 3.56 6.34
C ALA A 152 6.47 4.22 7.65
N GLY A 153 6.09 5.49 7.59
CA GLY A 153 5.51 6.21 8.71
C GLY A 153 4.20 5.56 9.16
N LEU A 154 3.29 5.29 8.23
CA LEU A 154 2.03 4.61 8.51
C LEU A 154 2.24 3.27 9.23
N GLY A 155 3.21 2.47 8.81
CA GLY A 155 3.57 1.22 9.50
C GLY A 155 4.10 1.47 10.91
N CYS A 156 5.06 2.38 11.06
CA CYS A 156 5.64 2.73 12.36
C CYS A 156 4.60 3.23 13.37
N PHE A 157 3.75 4.17 12.96
CA PHE A 157 2.70 4.69 13.83
C PHE A 157 1.56 3.71 14.05
N GLY A 158 1.27 2.85 13.07
CA GLY A 158 0.31 1.76 13.25
C GLY A 158 0.70 0.85 14.40
N HIS A 159 1.99 0.52 14.54
CA HIS A 159 2.48 -0.27 15.68
C HIS A 159 2.46 0.54 16.99
N LEU A 160 2.76 1.84 16.96
CA LEU A 160 2.71 2.71 18.14
C LEU A 160 1.29 2.88 18.71
N GLN A 161 0.26 2.73 17.88
CA GLN A 161 -1.14 2.78 18.30
C GLN A 161 -1.59 1.54 19.07
N HIS A 162 -0.75 0.50 19.19
CA HIS A 162 -1.11 -0.68 19.96
C HIS A 162 -1.29 -0.32 21.45
N PRO A 163 -2.36 -0.79 22.12
CA PRO A 163 -2.66 -0.44 23.52
C PRO A 163 -1.52 -0.77 24.48
N ASP A 164 -0.73 -1.80 24.18
CA ASP A 164 0.40 -2.22 25.03
C ASP A 164 1.60 -1.25 24.98
N CYS A 165 1.71 -0.39 23.96
CA CYS A 165 2.78 0.60 23.87
C CYS A 165 2.61 1.75 24.87
N PHE A 166 1.37 2.15 25.14
CA PHE A 166 1.04 3.28 26.00
C PHE A 166 -0.14 2.92 26.91
N PRO A 167 0.12 2.31 28.08
CA PRO A 167 -0.92 2.00 29.06
C PRO A 167 -1.69 3.25 29.52
N ASP A 168 -1.02 4.42 29.49
CA ASP A 168 -1.59 5.71 29.84
C ASP A 168 -1.94 6.53 28.59
N ALA A 169 -3.24 6.78 28.37
CA ALA A 169 -3.76 7.53 27.22
C ALA A 169 -3.16 8.94 27.06
N SER A 170 -2.81 9.62 28.15
CA SER A 170 -2.25 10.99 28.12
C SER A 170 -0.81 11.06 27.60
N ARG A 171 -0.05 9.96 27.66
CA ARG A 171 1.32 9.90 27.13
C ARG A 171 1.33 9.68 25.61
N HIS A 172 0.33 8.97 25.10
CA HIS A 172 0.18 8.70 23.66
C HIS A 172 0.05 10.00 22.85
N GLU A 173 -0.81 10.92 23.30
CA GLU A 173 -1.05 12.19 22.61
C GLU A 173 0.21 13.05 22.49
N ASN A 174 1.00 13.14 23.57
CA ASN A 174 2.20 13.97 23.61
C ASN A 174 3.34 13.42 22.73
N VAL A 175 3.51 12.10 22.69
CA VAL A 175 4.57 11.47 21.87
C VAL A 175 4.25 11.58 20.38
N VAL A 176 3.00 11.33 19.99
CA VAL A 176 2.55 11.49 18.60
C VAL A 176 2.69 12.95 18.17
N LEU A 177 2.28 13.90 19.00
CA LEU A 177 2.40 15.33 18.69
C LEU A 177 3.87 15.75 18.53
N ALA A 178 4.75 15.35 19.45
CA ALA A 178 6.17 15.68 19.39
C ALA A 178 6.83 15.14 18.12
N PHE A 179 6.51 13.90 17.72
CA PHE A 179 7.06 13.31 16.51
C PHE A 179 6.49 13.97 15.25
N CYS A 180 5.19 14.26 15.19
CA CYS A 180 4.57 14.99 14.09
C CYS A 180 5.20 16.38 13.91
N VAL A 181 5.53 17.08 14.99
CA VAL A 181 6.24 18.36 14.94
C VAL A 181 7.67 18.18 14.43
N MET A 182 8.41 17.18 14.91
CA MET A 182 9.78 16.92 14.47
C MET A 182 9.87 16.59 12.97
N VAL A 183 8.97 15.74 12.48
CA VAL A 183 8.92 15.39 11.05
C VAL A 183 8.39 16.54 10.20
N GLY A 184 7.36 17.24 10.68
CA GLY A 184 6.82 18.41 9.99
C GLY A 184 7.89 19.49 9.80
N VAL A 185 8.65 19.82 10.85
CA VAL A 185 9.69 20.85 10.80
C VAL A 185 10.90 20.42 9.96
N GLY A 186 11.23 19.12 9.90
CA GLY A 186 12.36 18.63 9.11
C GLY A 186 12.12 18.52 7.60
N VAL A 187 10.86 18.61 7.15
CA VAL A 187 10.46 18.43 5.73
C VAL A 187 10.23 19.77 5.02
N PHE A 188 10.15 20.89 5.74
CA PHE A 188 10.07 22.25 5.20
C PHE A 188 11.41 22.97 5.26
#